data_AF-A0A7S3ZJZ9-F1
#
_entry.id   AF-A0A7S3ZJZ9-F1
#
_cell.length_a   1.000
_cell.length_b   1.000
_cell.length_c   1.000
_cell.angle_alpha   90.00
_cell.angle_beta   90.00
_cell.angle_gamma   90.00
#
_symmetry.space_group_name_H-M   'P 1'
#
loop_
_entity.id
_entity.type
_entity.pdbx_description
1 polymer ?
#
loop_
_entity_poly.entity_id
_entity_poly.type
_entity_poly.pdbx_seq_one_letter_code
_entity_poly.pdbx_strand_id
1 'polypeptide(L)'
;MHRFATLSARAAATTATAWLTTARCDDEKRVFTIFLDVDGVLNNRATRDRGDAQAPDAPIASRHAPDRELVQTLSTLMREAEKKTGRQGKIVLSSTWRLKPETTEAVEARLKDVNLSIDGVTPDYGPEATTSLVDANLSSFTEGATTLVPTAAEGGGLDRVDEIFSYLKRRKVDRCWLVLDDLNLPWRNPRLRREHFVRTRDDAGLTKDKANEALEKIVALHEGRQYIPKAIGTPKYADRALLFLDNGRQPVEEDFAVPRTRLVRFGGDERDFQRNYRETRTIGRGGYGTVKVATHAVTWQQRAVKRMRPDHPTARAFQKASGQA
;
A
#
# COMPACT_ATOMS: atom_id res chain seq x y z
N MET A 1 -8.61 -40.65 19.56
CA MET A 1 -8.59 -39.53 18.58
C MET A 1 -7.60 -38.40 18.91
N HIS A 2 -7.15 -38.19 20.16
CA HIS A 2 -6.21 -37.10 20.50
C HIS A 2 -4.74 -37.26 20.04
N ARG A 3 -4.28 -38.47 19.70
CA ARG A 3 -2.89 -38.70 19.25
C ARG A 3 -2.63 -38.35 17.77
N PHE A 4 -3.66 -38.28 16.92
CA PHE A 4 -3.51 -37.92 15.50
C PHE A 4 -3.44 -36.39 15.27
N ALA A 5 -4.10 -35.60 16.14
CA ALA A 5 -4.06 -34.14 16.05
C ALA A 5 -2.68 -33.56 16.40
N THR A 6 -1.97 -34.19 17.35
CA THR A 6 -0.64 -33.74 17.81
C THR A 6 0.48 -34.03 16.80
N LEU A 7 0.37 -35.13 16.04
CA LEU A 7 1.32 -35.46 14.96
C LEU A 7 1.16 -34.53 13.75
N SER A 8 -0.08 -34.17 13.39
CA SER A 8 -0.35 -33.24 12.27
C SER A 8 0.13 -31.82 12.57
N ALA A 9 -0.02 -31.34 13.81
CA ALA A 9 0.47 -30.02 14.23
C ALA A 9 2.02 -29.95 14.24
N ARG A 10 2.69 -31.03 14.66
CA ARG A 10 4.17 -31.12 14.61
C ARG A 10 4.68 -31.16 13.18
N ALA A 11 4.07 -31.96 12.29
CA ALA A 11 4.45 -32.01 10.89
C ALA A 11 4.32 -30.63 10.21
N ALA A 12 3.19 -29.92 10.39
CA ALA A 12 3.00 -28.58 9.84
C ALA A 12 3.99 -27.55 10.39
N ALA A 13 4.32 -27.62 11.69
CA ALA A 13 5.34 -26.76 12.30
C ALA A 13 6.75 -27.07 11.76
N THR A 14 7.09 -28.33 11.53
CA THR A 14 8.38 -28.74 10.97
C THR A 14 8.50 -28.36 9.50
N THR A 15 7.44 -28.47 8.70
CA THR A 15 7.44 -28.03 7.29
C THR A 15 7.51 -26.51 7.16
N ALA A 16 6.79 -25.76 8.02
CA ALA A 16 6.90 -24.29 8.06
C ALA A 16 8.30 -23.83 8.47
N THR A 17 8.93 -24.52 9.42
CA THR A 17 10.31 -24.22 9.87
C THR A 17 11.34 -24.61 8.81
N ALA A 18 11.16 -25.74 8.11
CA ALA A 18 12.05 -26.19 7.04
C ALA A 18 11.99 -25.27 5.79
N TRP A 19 10.83 -24.73 5.45
CA TRP A 19 10.68 -23.68 4.44
C TRP A 19 11.35 -22.35 4.84
N LEU A 20 11.44 -22.06 6.14
CA LEU A 20 12.15 -20.89 6.66
C LEU A 20 13.68 -21.09 6.68
N THR A 21 14.17 -22.32 6.82
CA THR A 21 15.63 -22.59 6.92
C THR A 21 16.31 -22.88 5.59
N THR A 22 15.62 -23.45 4.60
CA THR A 22 16.20 -23.70 3.26
C THR A 22 16.26 -22.46 2.35
N ALA A 23 15.68 -21.34 2.77
CA ALA A 23 15.80 -20.06 2.05
C ALA A 23 17.17 -19.37 2.24
N ARG A 24 18.09 -19.95 3.02
CA ARG A 24 19.39 -19.35 3.40
C ARG A 24 20.52 -19.48 2.38
N CYS A 25 20.31 -20.06 1.21
CA CYS A 25 21.30 -20.04 0.11
C CYS A 25 20.82 -19.08 -0.98
N ASP A 26 21.50 -17.94 -1.13
CA ASP A 26 21.92 -17.32 -2.41
C ASP A 26 22.31 -15.86 -2.16
N ASP A 27 23.54 -15.50 -2.50
CA ASP A 27 24.10 -14.15 -2.34
C ASP A 27 23.32 -13.05 -3.12
N GLU A 28 22.43 -13.42 -4.03
CA GLU A 28 21.47 -12.51 -4.69
C GLU A 28 20.32 -12.05 -3.76
N LYS A 29 20.16 -12.66 -2.57
CA LYS A 29 19.08 -12.36 -1.59
C LYS A 29 19.42 -11.23 -0.61
N ARG A 30 20.49 -10.47 -0.85
CA ARG A 30 20.89 -9.34 0.00
C ARG A 30 20.31 -8.00 -0.43
N VAL A 31 19.17 -7.98 -1.12
CA VAL A 31 18.53 -6.73 -1.51
C VAL A 31 17.19 -6.53 -0.81
N PHE A 32 16.84 -5.27 -0.55
CA PHE A 32 15.45 -4.86 -0.36
C PHE A 32 15.06 -3.92 -1.49
N THR A 33 13.79 -3.95 -1.90
CA THR A 33 13.30 -3.14 -3.04
C THR A 33 12.26 -2.13 -2.57
N ILE A 34 12.42 -0.86 -2.95
CA ILE A 34 11.38 0.16 -2.80
C ILE A 34 10.77 0.45 -4.17
N PHE A 35 9.49 0.19 -4.33
CA PHE A 35 8.68 0.71 -5.43
C PHE A 35 8.28 2.14 -5.07
N LEU A 36 8.72 3.09 -5.88
CA LEU A 36 8.65 4.50 -5.57
C LEU A 36 7.73 5.22 -6.54
N ASP A 37 6.65 5.82 -6.01
CA ASP A 37 5.97 6.90 -6.71
C ASP A 37 6.71 8.24 -6.49
N VAL A 38 6.47 9.21 -7.37
CA VAL A 38 7.09 10.55 -7.31
C VAL A 38 6.07 11.58 -6.84
N ASP A 39 4.86 11.53 -7.37
CA ASP A 39 3.84 12.54 -7.11
C ASP A 39 3.26 12.33 -5.70
N GLY A 40 3.33 13.36 -4.87
CA GLY A 40 2.88 13.25 -3.48
C GLY A 40 3.80 12.40 -2.58
N VAL A 41 4.95 11.92 -3.10
CA VAL A 41 6.01 11.25 -2.33
C VAL A 41 7.28 12.09 -2.33
N LEU A 42 7.86 12.35 -3.51
CA LEU A 42 9.11 13.11 -3.68
C LEU A 42 8.90 14.52 -4.20
N ASN A 43 7.74 14.81 -4.77
CA ASN A 43 7.19 16.17 -4.80
C ASN A 43 5.90 16.15 -3.97
N ASN A 44 5.43 17.31 -3.54
CA ASN A 44 4.14 17.44 -2.90
C ASN A 44 3.41 18.65 -3.50
N ARG A 45 2.15 18.86 -3.13
CA ARG A 45 1.36 19.98 -3.65
C ARG A 45 2.08 21.31 -3.50
N ALA A 46 2.63 21.60 -2.33
CA ALA A 46 3.30 22.87 -2.07
C ALA A 46 4.55 23.07 -2.94
N THR A 47 5.31 22.01 -3.24
CA THR A 47 6.50 22.12 -4.10
C THR A 47 6.12 22.26 -5.57
N ARG A 48 5.04 21.59 -6.02
CA ARG A 48 4.49 21.75 -7.38
C ARG A 48 3.90 23.15 -7.59
N ASP A 49 3.10 23.65 -6.65
CA ASP A 49 2.52 25.00 -6.69
C ASP A 49 3.63 26.08 -6.77
N ARG A 50 4.72 25.89 -6.01
CA ARG A 50 5.89 26.77 -6.06
C ARG A 50 6.57 26.74 -7.43
N GLY A 51 6.72 25.54 -8.01
CA GLY A 51 7.30 25.37 -9.34
C GLY A 51 6.47 26.05 -10.42
N ASP A 52 5.15 25.88 -10.37
CA ASP A 52 4.20 26.54 -11.28
C ASP A 52 4.26 28.08 -11.16
N ALA A 53 4.42 28.61 -9.94
CA ALA A 53 4.55 30.05 -9.72
C ALA A 53 5.91 30.62 -10.19
N GLN A 54 7.00 29.87 -10.03
CA GLN A 54 8.35 30.32 -10.38
C GLN A 54 8.65 30.22 -11.88
N ALA A 55 8.11 29.20 -12.55
CA ALA A 55 8.40 28.92 -13.95
C ALA A 55 7.18 28.30 -14.65
N PRO A 56 6.10 29.07 -14.89
CA PRO A 56 4.84 28.56 -15.41
C PRO A 56 5.00 27.90 -16.79
N ASP A 57 5.89 28.43 -17.63
CA ASP A 57 6.14 27.94 -18.99
C ASP A 57 7.21 26.84 -19.07
N ALA A 58 7.85 26.48 -17.94
CA ALA A 58 8.85 25.43 -17.94
C ALA A 58 8.20 24.03 -18.08
N PRO A 59 8.91 23.05 -18.67
CA PRO A 59 8.43 21.68 -18.74
C PRO A 59 8.14 21.09 -17.34
N ILE A 60 7.14 20.21 -17.24
CA ILE A 60 6.74 19.52 -15.99
C ILE A 60 7.96 18.87 -15.31
N ALA A 61 8.82 18.21 -16.09
CA ALA A 61 10.04 17.58 -15.60
C ALA A 61 10.94 18.52 -14.79
N SER A 62 10.96 19.82 -15.12
CA SER A 62 11.74 20.82 -14.41
C SER A 62 10.97 21.48 -13.27
N ARG A 63 9.72 21.91 -13.51
CA ARG A 63 8.93 22.66 -12.52
C ARG A 63 8.37 21.79 -11.38
N HIS A 64 8.06 20.52 -11.65
CA HIS A 64 7.51 19.58 -10.65
C HIS A 64 8.52 18.52 -10.23
N ALA A 65 9.81 18.73 -10.54
CA ALA A 65 10.90 17.81 -10.21
C ALA A 65 10.87 17.42 -8.71
N PRO A 66 11.41 16.23 -8.34
CA PRO A 66 11.57 15.86 -6.95
C PRO A 66 12.22 16.97 -6.10
N ASP A 67 11.61 17.24 -4.95
CA ASP A 67 12.06 18.21 -3.98
C ASP A 67 13.29 17.69 -3.21
N ARG A 68 14.26 18.58 -2.98
CA ARG A 68 15.54 18.22 -2.37
C ARG A 68 15.40 17.69 -0.95
N GLU A 69 14.49 18.23 -0.14
CA GLU A 69 14.32 17.81 1.25
C GLU A 69 13.66 16.42 1.33
N LEU A 70 12.70 16.16 0.45
CA LEU A 70 12.04 14.85 0.35
C LEU A 70 13.00 13.78 -0.17
N VAL A 71 13.84 14.10 -1.16
CA VAL A 71 14.90 13.23 -1.65
C VAL A 71 15.97 12.96 -0.57
N GLN A 72 16.36 13.96 0.22
CA GLN A 72 17.26 13.76 1.36
C GLN A 72 16.66 12.84 2.44
N THR A 73 15.34 12.91 2.63
CA THR A 73 14.61 12.02 3.53
C THR A 73 14.62 10.58 3.00
N LEU A 74 14.42 10.38 1.70
CA LEU A 74 14.56 9.07 1.05
C LEU A 74 15.99 8.51 1.20
N SER A 75 17.02 9.31 0.97
CA SER A 75 18.44 8.91 1.16
C SER A 75 18.72 8.45 2.60
N THR A 76 18.16 9.16 3.58
CA THR A 76 18.28 8.79 5.00
C THR A 76 17.57 7.46 5.28
N LEU A 77 16.35 7.27 4.75
CA LEU A 77 15.62 6.00 4.84
C LEU A 77 16.43 4.84 4.26
N MET A 78 16.96 5.00 3.04
CA MET A 78 17.75 3.96 2.37
C MET A 78 18.96 3.55 3.19
N ARG A 79 19.79 4.51 3.61
CA ARG A 79 20.98 4.25 4.44
C ARG A 79 20.66 3.54 5.75
N GLU A 80 19.62 3.98 6.46
CA GLU A 80 19.23 3.35 7.73
C GLU A 80 18.65 1.95 7.52
N ALA A 81 17.92 1.72 6.44
CA ALA A 81 17.40 0.39 6.08
C ALA A 81 18.55 -0.56 5.74
N GLU A 82 19.54 -0.12 4.95
CA GLU A 82 20.74 -0.90 4.63
C GLU A 82 21.51 -1.27 5.89
N LYS A 83 21.74 -0.29 6.77
CA LYS A 83 22.42 -0.51 8.05
C LYS A 83 21.70 -1.53 8.94
N LYS A 84 20.37 -1.45 9.05
CA LYS A 84 19.60 -2.33 9.95
C LYS A 84 19.37 -3.74 9.39
N THR A 85 19.32 -3.88 8.08
CA THR A 85 19.03 -5.18 7.44
C THR A 85 20.28 -5.88 6.89
N GLY A 86 21.40 -5.17 6.76
CA GLY A 86 22.60 -5.67 6.08
C GLY A 86 22.36 -5.96 4.59
N ARG A 87 21.31 -5.39 4.00
CA ARG A 87 20.89 -5.58 2.61
C ARG A 87 21.05 -4.29 1.85
N GLN A 88 21.49 -4.36 0.60
CA GLN A 88 21.53 -3.21 -0.32
C GLN A 88 20.11 -2.79 -0.71
N GLY A 89 19.84 -1.49 -0.74
CA GLY A 89 18.58 -0.96 -1.21
C GLY A 89 18.54 -0.83 -2.72
N LYS A 90 17.39 -1.16 -3.32
CA LYS A 90 17.09 -0.89 -4.74
C LYS A 90 15.84 -0.04 -4.88
N ILE A 91 15.86 0.90 -5.82
CA ILE A 91 14.70 1.74 -6.16
C ILE A 91 14.15 1.30 -7.51
N VAL A 92 12.88 0.92 -7.52
CA VAL A 92 12.12 0.67 -8.74
C VAL A 92 11.13 1.80 -8.92
N LEU A 93 11.29 2.59 -9.99
CA LEU A 93 10.37 3.68 -10.28
C LEU A 93 9.03 3.11 -10.70
N SER A 94 8.04 3.37 -9.86
CA SER A 94 6.67 2.90 -9.98
C SER A 94 5.77 4.13 -9.99
N SER A 95 5.99 5.01 -10.99
CA SER A 95 5.33 6.31 -11.13
C SER A 95 5.02 6.62 -12.59
N THR A 96 4.05 7.49 -12.86
CA THR A 96 3.80 8.06 -14.19
C THR A 96 5.02 8.78 -14.77
N TRP A 97 5.93 9.24 -13.91
CA TRP A 97 7.21 9.84 -14.30
C TRP A 97 8.10 8.90 -15.13
N ARG A 98 7.91 7.58 -15.04
CA ARG A 98 8.67 6.59 -15.84
C ARG A 98 8.22 6.51 -17.30
N LEU A 99 7.07 7.10 -17.64
CA LEU A 99 6.45 6.95 -18.96
C LEU A 99 7.13 7.81 -20.03
N LYS A 100 7.86 8.85 -19.62
CA LYS A 100 8.59 9.73 -20.52
C LYS A 100 10.08 9.81 -20.13
N PRO A 101 11.01 9.80 -21.10
CA PRO A 101 12.44 9.91 -20.80
C PRO A 101 12.78 11.17 -20.01
N GLU A 102 12.25 12.33 -20.40
CA GLU A 102 12.59 13.62 -19.81
C GLU A 102 12.20 13.71 -18.32
N THR A 103 11.07 13.11 -17.92
CA THR A 103 10.66 13.06 -16.52
C THR A 103 11.49 12.03 -15.75
N THR A 104 11.85 10.91 -16.37
CA THR A 104 12.71 9.89 -15.75
C THR A 104 14.10 10.47 -15.47
N GLU A 105 14.70 11.15 -16.44
CA GLU A 105 15.99 11.83 -16.31
C GLU A 105 15.99 12.89 -15.20
N ALA A 106 14.89 13.63 -15.05
CA ALA A 106 14.75 14.61 -13.97
C ALA A 106 14.73 13.95 -12.58
N VAL A 107 14.11 12.77 -12.45
CA VAL A 107 14.14 11.99 -11.20
C VAL A 107 15.53 11.45 -10.94
N GLU A 108 16.20 10.87 -11.94
CA GLU A 108 17.57 10.36 -11.82
C GLU A 108 18.55 11.45 -11.42
N ALA A 109 18.48 12.62 -12.05
CA ALA A 109 19.32 13.77 -11.71
C ALA A 109 19.16 14.15 -10.24
N ARG A 110 17.92 14.18 -9.72
CA ARG A 110 17.66 14.48 -8.31
C ARG A 110 18.12 13.40 -7.34
N LEU A 111 17.94 12.12 -7.68
CA LEU A 111 18.43 11.02 -6.85
C LEU A 111 19.97 10.99 -6.81
N LYS A 112 20.64 11.33 -7.91
CA LYS A 112 22.09 11.40 -8.00
C LYS A 112 22.70 12.44 -7.05
N ASP A 113 22.00 13.54 -6.78
CA ASP A 113 22.43 14.57 -5.80
C ASP A 113 22.67 13.97 -4.39
N VAL A 114 22.04 12.84 -4.08
CA VAL A 114 22.15 12.13 -2.78
C VAL A 114 22.73 10.71 -2.91
N ASN A 115 23.44 10.43 -4.00
CA ASN A 115 24.05 9.13 -4.33
C ASN A 115 23.05 7.96 -4.39
N LEU A 116 21.83 8.21 -4.85
CA LEU A 116 20.85 7.18 -5.18
C LEU A 116 20.71 7.05 -6.69
N SER A 117 20.25 5.89 -7.16
CA SER A 117 19.96 5.62 -8.56
C SER A 117 18.67 4.82 -8.72
N ILE A 118 18.10 4.82 -9.92
CA ILE A 118 16.97 3.96 -10.28
C ILE A 118 17.53 2.61 -10.76
N ASP A 119 17.12 1.52 -10.13
CA ASP A 119 17.53 0.15 -10.46
C ASP A 119 16.58 -0.54 -11.46
N GLY A 120 15.39 0.02 -11.67
CA GLY A 120 14.41 -0.48 -12.62
C GLY A 120 13.15 0.36 -12.66
N VAL A 121 12.26 0.03 -13.58
CA VAL A 121 10.95 0.65 -13.74
C VAL A 121 9.85 -0.42 -13.79
N THR A 122 8.68 -0.16 -13.23
CA THR A 122 7.54 -1.05 -13.42
C THR A 122 7.05 -1.00 -14.88
N PRO A 123 6.53 -2.11 -15.44
CA PRO A 123 5.94 -2.07 -16.78
C PRO A 123 4.78 -1.06 -16.82
N ASP A 124 4.50 -0.52 -18.01
CA ASP A 124 3.29 0.27 -18.24
C ASP A 124 2.19 -0.63 -18.77
N TYR A 125 1.06 -0.62 -18.05
CA TYR A 125 -0.15 -1.34 -18.42
C TYR A 125 -1.30 -0.39 -18.76
N GLY A 126 -0.99 0.89 -19.04
CA GLY A 126 -1.95 1.85 -19.57
C GLY A 126 -2.62 1.37 -20.86
N PRO A 127 -3.76 1.99 -21.23
CA PRO A 127 -4.54 1.62 -22.43
C PRO A 127 -3.71 1.67 -23.73
N GLU A 128 -2.79 2.63 -23.84
CA GLU A 128 -1.89 2.74 -25.00
C GLU A 128 -0.88 1.58 -25.07
N ALA A 129 -0.32 1.17 -23.94
CA ALA A 129 0.63 0.05 -23.87
C ALA A 129 -0.05 -1.33 -24.03
N THR A 130 -1.29 -1.47 -23.57
CA THR A 130 -2.05 -2.72 -23.67
C THR A 130 -2.49 -3.05 -25.09
N THR A 131 -2.78 -2.04 -25.92
CA THR A 131 -3.09 -2.24 -27.34
C THR A 131 -1.92 -2.96 -28.05
N SER A 132 -0.68 -2.52 -27.79
CA SER A 132 0.54 -3.13 -28.32
C SER A 132 0.80 -4.57 -27.79
N LEU A 133 0.46 -4.86 -26.53
CA LEU A 133 0.61 -6.20 -25.95
C LEU A 133 -0.43 -7.21 -26.45
N VAL A 134 -1.64 -6.76 -26.77
CA VAL A 134 -2.68 -7.60 -27.37
C VAL A 134 -2.27 -7.95 -28.80
N ASP A 135 -1.76 -6.98 -29.57
CA ASP A 135 -1.25 -7.21 -30.92
C ASP A 135 -0.05 -8.17 -30.94
N ALA A 136 0.88 -8.03 -29.99
CA ALA A 136 2.04 -8.91 -29.87
C ALA A 136 1.66 -10.35 -29.43
N ASN A 137 0.71 -10.51 -28.51
CA ASN A 137 0.30 -11.83 -28.04
C ASN A 137 -0.62 -12.56 -29.03
N LEU A 138 -1.46 -11.86 -29.82
CA LEU A 138 -2.28 -12.51 -30.86
C LEU A 138 -1.42 -13.20 -31.94
N SER A 139 -0.18 -12.75 -32.15
CA SER A 139 0.76 -13.38 -33.08
C SER A 139 1.48 -14.62 -32.52
N SER A 140 1.38 -14.92 -31.21
CA SER A 140 2.16 -15.97 -30.53
C SER A 140 1.32 -17.04 -29.81
N PHE A 141 0.00 -17.06 -30.01
CA PHE A 141 -0.86 -18.12 -29.47
C PHE A 141 -0.71 -19.46 -30.24
N THR A 142 0.40 -20.15 -29.98
CA THR A 142 0.49 -21.61 -30.05
C THR A 142 0.78 -22.14 -28.64
N GLU A 143 -0.25 -22.77 -28.07
CA GLU A 143 -0.26 -23.74 -26.97
C GLU A 143 0.34 -23.39 -25.59
N GLY A 144 -0.53 -23.33 -24.57
CA GLY A 144 -0.27 -23.98 -23.28
C GLY A 144 0.06 -23.12 -22.06
N ALA A 145 0.27 -21.80 -22.17
CA ALA A 145 0.56 -20.97 -21.00
C ALA A 145 -0.71 -20.36 -20.39
N THR A 146 -1.06 -20.75 -19.16
CA THR A 146 -2.00 -20.01 -18.29
C THR A 146 -1.47 -18.60 -18.04
N THR A 147 -1.80 -17.70 -18.95
CA THR A 147 -1.49 -16.29 -18.88
C THR A 147 -2.37 -15.69 -17.79
N LEU A 148 -1.75 -14.93 -16.88
CA LEU A 148 -2.47 -13.99 -16.02
C LEU A 148 -3.10 -12.98 -16.96
N VAL A 149 -4.32 -13.23 -17.41
CA VAL A 149 -5.13 -12.23 -18.10
C VAL A 149 -5.31 -11.09 -17.10
N PRO A 150 -4.81 -9.88 -17.38
CA PRO A 150 -5.12 -8.72 -16.55
C PRO A 150 -6.64 -8.65 -16.46
N THR A 151 -7.20 -8.58 -15.24
CA THR A 151 -8.65 -8.38 -15.07
C THR A 151 -8.99 -7.03 -15.65
N ALA A 152 -9.29 -7.00 -16.95
CA ALA A 152 -9.88 -5.89 -17.66
C ALA A 152 -11.31 -5.73 -17.14
N ALA A 153 -11.44 -5.13 -15.96
CA ALA A 153 -12.69 -4.49 -15.61
C ALA A 153 -12.83 -3.32 -16.59
N GLU A 154 -13.68 -3.52 -17.59
CA GLU A 154 -14.01 -2.56 -18.64
C GLU A 154 -14.15 -1.14 -18.05
N GLY A 155 -13.21 -0.26 -18.39
CA GLY A 155 -13.24 1.17 -18.03
C GLY A 155 -12.24 1.65 -16.97
N GLY A 156 -11.46 0.77 -16.34
CA GLY A 156 -10.38 1.16 -15.42
C GLY A 156 -9.02 0.82 -15.99
N GLY A 157 -8.18 1.80 -16.29
CA GLY A 157 -6.77 1.57 -16.62
C GLY A 157 -6.13 0.61 -15.61
N LEU A 158 -5.33 -0.34 -16.09
CA LEU A 158 -4.79 -1.41 -15.27
C LEU A 158 -4.07 -0.86 -14.03
N ASP A 159 -4.24 -1.56 -12.91
CA ASP A 159 -3.87 -1.08 -11.59
C ASP A 159 -2.34 -1.03 -11.44
N ARG A 160 -1.81 0.08 -10.91
CA ARG A 160 -0.41 0.23 -10.44
C ARG A 160 0.06 -1.00 -9.65
N VAL A 161 -0.83 -1.62 -8.89
CA VAL A 161 -0.55 -2.84 -8.14
C VAL A 161 -0.21 -4.03 -9.06
N ASP A 162 -0.88 -4.19 -10.20
CA ASP A 162 -0.57 -5.26 -11.16
C ASP A 162 0.77 -5.06 -11.86
N GLU A 163 1.17 -3.80 -12.12
CA GLU A 163 2.49 -3.46 -12.64
C GLU A 163 3.59 -3.89 -11.64
N ILE A 164 3.41 -3.55 -10.36
CA ILE A 164 4.31 -3.95 -9.26
C ILE A 164 4.41 -5.48 -9.17
N PHE A 165 3.28 -6.19 -9.11
CA PHE A 165 3.29 -7.66 -9.03
C PHE A 165 3.90 -8.32 -10.27
N SER A 166 3.74 -7.72 -11.45
CA SER A 166 4.37 -8.19 -12.67
C SER A 166 5.89 -8.04 -12.61
N TYR A 167 6.38 -6.90 -12.10
CA TYR A 167 7.79 -6.69 -11.86
C TYR A 167 8.35 -7.72 -10.87
N LEU A 168 7.69 -7.89 -9.71
CA LEU A 168 8.05 -8.86 -8.68
C LEU A 168 8.16 -10.29 -9.26
N LYS A 169 7.17 -10.72 -10.07
CA LYS A 169 7.16 -12.04 -10.71
C LYS A 169 8.30 -12.21 -11.70
N ARG A 170 8.51 -11.25 -12.60
CA ARG A 170 9.54 -11.32 -13.65
C ARG A 170 10.95 -11.31 -13.08
N ARG A 171 11.19 -10.52 -12.04
CA ARG A 171 12.51 -10.35 -11.42
C ARG A 171 12.76 -11.30 -10.25
N LYS A 172 11.79 -12.16 -9.90
CA LYS A 172 11.85 -13.09 -8.76
C LYS A 172 12.29 -12.38 -7.46
N VAL A 173 11.77 -11.18 -7.24
CA VAL A 173 12.15 -10.36 -6.08
C VAL A 173 11.79 -11.09 -4.78
N ASP A 174 12.71 -11.06 -3.81
CA ASP A 174 12.53 -11.65 -2.47
C ASP A 174 11.36 -10.96 -1.72
N ARG A 175 11.00 -11.47 -0.54
CA ARG A 175 9.93 -10.96 0.33
C ARG A 175 10.20 -9.57 0.91
N CYS A 176 11.42 -9.05 0.81
CA CYS A 176 11.77 -7.74 1.36
C CYS A 176 11.55 -6.62 0.32
N TRP A 177 10.31 -6.19 0.16
CA TRP A 177 9.96 -5.07 -0.70
C TRP A 177 8.89 -4.19 -0.08
N LEU A 178 8.91 -2.90 -0.41
CA LEU A 178 7.98 -1.90 0.10
C LEU A 178 7.54 -0.99 -1.05
N VAL A 179 6.32 -0.46 -0.97
CA VAL A 179 5.79 0.54 -1.88
C VAL A 179 5.59 1.85 -1.12
N LEU A 180 6.10 2.96 -1.68
CA LEU A 180 5.87 4.32 -1.22
C LEU A 180 5.01 5.04 -2.26
N ASP A 181 3.78 5.42 -1.89
CA ASP A 181 2.81 6.04 -2.80
C ASP A 181 1.85 6.94 -2.00
N ASP A 182 1.31 7.99 -2.62
CA ASP A 182 0.31 8.86 -2.00
C ASP A 182 -1.12 8.31 -2.16
N LEU A 183 -1.34 7.48 -3.18
CA LEU A 183 -2.59 6.77 -3.44
C LEU A 183 -2.76 5.59 -2.49
N ASN A 184 -4.00 5.32 -2.06
CA ASN A 184 -4.27 4.15 -1.22
C ASN A 184 -4.35 2.85 -2.04
N LEU A 185 -3.20 2.37 -2.52
CA LEU A 185 -3.11 1.19 -3.40
C LEU A 185 -3.71 -0.10 -2.78
N PRO A 186 -3.49 -0.44 -1.49
CA PRO A 186 -4.11 -1.62 -0.87
C PRO A 186 -5.65 -1.59 -0.89
N TRP A 187 -6.22 -0.39 -0.97
CA TRP A 187 -7.67 -0.23 -1.05
C TRP A 187 -8.19 -0.40 -2.47
N ARG A 188 -7.42 -0.02 -3.49
CA ARG A 188 -7.73 -0.28 -4.91
C ARG A 188 -7.60 -1.77 -5.21
N ASN A 189 -6.52 -2.38 -4.73
CA ASN A 189 -6.25 -3.80 -4.93
C ASN A 189 -5.79 -4.48 -3.62
N PRO A 190 -6.66 -5.29 -3.00
CA PRO A 190 -6.37 -5.94 -1.71
C PRO A 190 -5.27 -7.01 -1.79
N ARG A 191 -4.76 -7.34 -2.99
CA ARG A 191 -3.57 -8.19 -3.14
C ARG A 191 -2.32 -7.52 -2.59
N LEU A 192 -2.25 -6.18 -2.64
CA LEU A 192 -1.18 -5.43 -1.99
C LEU A 192 -1.44 -5.37 -0.50
N ARG A 193 -0.68 -6.15 0.27
CA ARG A 193 -0.83 -6.16 1.73
C ARG A 193 -0.28 -4.88 2.35
N ARG A 194 -0.88 -4.45 3.46
CA ARG A 194 -0.50 -3.23 4.18
C ARG A 194 0.92 -3.26 4.76
N GLU A 195 1.48 -4.44 5.03
CA GLU A 195 2.87 -4.54 5.51
C GLU A 195 3.89 -4.11 4.44
N HIS A 196 3.51 -4.18 3.16
CA HIS A 196 4.34 -3.80 2.03
C HIS A 196 4.04 -2.39 1.50
N PHE A 197 3.27 -1.58 2.22
CA PHE A 197 2.78 -0.30 1.72
C PHE A 197 2.88 0.80 2.76
N VAL A 198 3.49 1.94 2.42
CA VAL A 198 3.43 3.17 3.21
C VAL A 198 2.78 4.26 2.38
N ARG A 199 1.67 4.78 2.92
CA ARG A 199 0.95 5.89 2.31
C ARG A 199 1.55 7.23 2.75
N THR A 200 1.96 8.05 1.80
CA THR A 200 2.25 9.48 2.04
C THR A 200 0.97 10.31 1.89
N ARG A 201 1.05 11.61 2.17
CA ARG A 201 -0.02 12.54 1.82
C ARG A 201 0.49 13.46 0.73
N ASP A 202 -0.33 13.69 -0.30
CA ASP A 202 0.00 14.58 -1.42
C ASP A 202 0.41 15.99 -0.98
N ASP A 203 -0.11 16.49 0.14
CA ASP A 203 0.22 17.82 0.67
C ASP A 203 1.48 17.86 1.53
N ALA A 204 2.04 16.71 1.90
CA ALA A 204 3.20 16.61 2.79
C ALA A 204 4.41 15.91 2.16
N GLY A 205 4.20 14.94 1.27
CA GLY A 205 5.26 14.09 0.73
C GLY A 205 5.77 13.03 1.72
N LEU A 206 6.99 12.55 1.47
CA LEU A 206 7.73 11.63 2.33
C LEU A 206 8.32 12.36 3.55
N THR A 207 7.50 12.56 4.58
CA THR A 207 7.96 13.14 5.85
C THR A 207 8.87 12.17 6.63
N LYS A 208 9.59 12.69 7.64
CA LYS A 208 10.42 11.87 8.55
C LYS A 208 9.63 10.75 9.23
N ASP A 209 8.39 11.02 9.65
CA ASP A 209 7.54 10.01 10.27
C ASP A 209 7.18 8.89 9.30
N LYS A 210 6.95 9.22 8.03
CA LYS A 210 6.67 8.25 6.97
C LYS A 210 7.91 7.46 6.57
N ALA A 211 9.07 8.10 6.54
CA ALA A 211 10.34 7.40 6.41
C ALA A 211 10.58 6.43 7.57
N ASN A 212 10.28 6.81 8.82
CA ASN A 212 10.38 5.92 9.97
C ASN A 212 9.40 4.73 9.87
N GLU A 213 8.15 4.97 9.46
CA GLU A 213 7.17 3.90 9.20
C GLU A 213 7.69 2.91 8.14
N ALA A 214 8.25 3.44 7.04
CA ALA A 214 8.85 2.64 5.98
C ALA A 214 10.04 1.81 6.46
N LEU A 215 10.94 2.43 7.24
CA LEU A 215 12.09 1.76 7.83
C LEU A 215 11.66 0.59 8.73
N GLU A 216 10.68 0.81 9.62
CA GLU A 216 10.19 -0.24 10.50
C GLU A 216 9.55 -1.40 9.73
N LYS A 217 8.81 -1.11 8.65
CA LYS A 217 8.23 -2.13 7.77
C LYS A 217 9.30 -2.92 7.03
N ILE A 218 10.32 -2.26 6.47
CA ILE A 218 11.43 -2.94 5.80
C ILE A 218 12.15 -3.88 6.77
N VAL A 219 12.44 -3.43 7.99
CA VAL A 219 13.06 -4.26 9.02
C VAL A 219 12.17 -5.43 9.41
N ALA A 220 10.87 -5.22 9.60
CA ALA A 220 9.93 -6.31 9.90
C ALA A 220 9.87 -7.35 8.77
N LEU A 221 9.80 -6.91 7.51
CA LEU A 221 9.81 -7.77 6.33
C LEU A 221 11.11 -8.58 6.22
N HIS A 222 12.26 -7.93 6.45
CA HIS A 222 13.57 -8.57 6.49
C HIS A 222 13.63 -9.69 7.53
N GLU A 223 13.11 -9.43 8.73
CA GLU A 223 13.10 -10.41 9.83
C GLU A 223 11.97 -11.45 9.72
N GLY A 224 11.12 -11.36 8.68
CA GLY A 224 9.97 -12.24 8.51
C GLY A 224 8.90 -12.08 9.59
N ARG A 225 8.86 -10.92 10.26
CA ARG A 225 7.89 -10.59 11.32
C ARG A 225 6.77 -9.72 10.77
N GLN A 226 5.61 -9.79 11.41
CA GLN A 226 4.53 -8.87 11.13
C GLN A 226 4.89 -7.47 11.67
N TYR A 227 4.71 -6.44 10.83
CA TYR A 227 4.81 -5.06 11.29
C TYR A 227 3.62 -4.73 12.21
N ILE A 228 3.91 -4.28 13.43
CA ILE A 228 2.91 -3.78 14.37
C ILE A 228 3.12 -2.27 14.47
N PRO A 229 2.17 -1.44 13.99
CA PRO A 229 2.27 0.00 14.13
C PRO A 229 2.44 0.37 15.61
N LYS A 230 3.45 1.16 15.94
CA LYS A 230 3.53 1.79 17.26
C LYS A 230 2.28 2.64 17.41
N ALA A 231 1.40 2.27 18.34
CA ALA A 231 0.19 3.01 18.59
C ALA A 231 0.57 4.48 18.85
N ILE A 232 -0.01 5.40 18.06
CA ILE A 232 0.13 6.83 18.29
C ILE A 232 -0.28 7.08 19.75
N GLY A 233 0.67 7.57 20.54
CA GLY A 233 0.69 7.46 22.00
C GLY A 233 -0.62 7.86 22.68
N THR A 234 -1.45 6.87 22.98
CA THR A 234 -2.26 6.83 24.20
C THR A 234 -2.48 5.35 24.57
N PRO A 235 -1.81 4.84 25.63
CA PRO A 235 -1.98 3.46 26.11
C PRO A 235 -3.45 3.12 26.41
N LYS A 236 -4.27 4.12 26.75
CA LYS A 236 -5.69 3.97 27.08
C LYS A 236 -6.56 3.46 25.91
N TYR A 237 -6.10 3.59 24.68
CA TYR A 237 -6.84 3.15 23.48
C TYR A 237 -6.10 2.14 22.62
N ALA A 238 -4.82 1.85 22.87
CA ALA A 238 -4.09 0.81 22.14
C ALA A 238 -4.68 -0.58 22.43
N ASP A 239 -4.90 -0.90 23.71
CA ASP A 239 -5.54 -2.15 24.11
C ASP A 239 -7.00 -2.18 23.67
N ARG A 240 -7.73 -1.06 23.65
CA ARG A 240 -9.13 -1.02 23.19
C ARG A 240 -9.29 -1.06 21.67
N ALA A 241 -8.41 -0.45 20.89
CA ALA A 241 -8.44 -0.50 19.43
C ALA A 241 -8.09 -1.90 18.90
N LEU A 242 -7.29 -2.67 19.64
CA LEU A 242 -7.10 -4.10 19.42
C LEU A 242 -8.21 -4.97 20.06
N LEU A 243 -8.73 -4.64 21.26
CA LEU A 243 -9.85 -5.37 21.91
C LEU A 243 -11.18 -5.31 21.12
N PHE A 244 -11.38 -4.33 20.24
CA PHE A 244 -12.59 -4.30 19.40
C PHE A 244 -12.57 -5.33 18.26
N LEU A 245 -11.49 -6.09 18.09
CA LEU A 245 -11.43 -7.24 17.19
C LEU A 245 -11.95 -8.53 17.83
N ASP A 246 -12.15 -8.55 19.16
CA ASP A 246 -12.64 -9.74 19.86
C ASP A 246 -13.57 -9.40 21.02
N ASN A 247 -14.88 -9.52 20.80
CA ASN A 247 -15.84 -9.69 21.88
C ASN A 247 -16.89 -10.71 21.44
N GLY A 248 -16.82 -11.89 22.05
CA GLY A 248 -17.78 -12.97 21.87
C GLY A 248 -19.17 -12.59 22.34
N ARG A 249 -20.17 -12.90 21.51
CA ARG A 249 -21.49 -13.43 21.87
C ARG A 249 -22.14 -14.04 20.61
N GLN A 250 -22.97 -15.05 20.87
CA GLN A 250 -23.54 -16.08 19.99
C GLN A 250 -24.28 -15.59 18.71
N PRO A 251 -24.52 -16.49 17.73
CA PRO A 251 -24.81 -16.13 16.35
C PRO A 251 -26.19 -15.50 16.21
N VAL A 252 -26.25 -14.41 15.47
CA VAL A 252 -27.49 -13.91 14.88
C VAL A 252 -27.41 -14.25 13.40
N GLU A 253 -28.47 -14.91 12.92
CA GLU A 253 -28.79 -15.45 11.58
C GLU A 253 -27.86 -15.15 10.39
N GLU A 254 -27.68 -16.19 9.58
CA GLU A 254 -26.53 -16.47 8.70
C GLU A 254 -26.35 -15.63 7.43
N ASP A 255 -27.16 -14.61 7.13
CA ASP A 255 -27.09 -13.99 5.80
C ASP A 255 -26.11 -12.80 5.66
N PHE A 256 -25.56 -12.25 6.76
CA PHE A 256 -24.68 -11.07 6.70
C PHE A 256 -23.53 -11.08 7.73
N ALA A 257 -22.91 -12.24 7.98
CA ALA A 257 -21.70 -12.32 8.79
C ALA A 257 -20.49 -11.75 8.02
N VAL A 258 -20.22 -10.44 8.15
CA VAL A 258 -18.97 -9.84 7.65
C VAL A 258 -17.81 -10.41 8.49
N PRO A 259 -16.84 -11.13 7.89
CA PRO A 259 -15.68 -11.62 8.64
C PRO A 259 -14.99 -10.46 9.35
N ARG A 260 -14.72 -10.60 10.65
CA ARG A 260 -14.18 -9.52 11.50
C ARG A 260 -12.88 -8.90 10.94
N THR A 261 -12.12 -9.67 10.17
CA THR A 261 -10.90 -9.26 9.44
C THR A 261 -11.13 -8.29 8.28
N ARG A 262 -12.38 -8.08 7.85
CA ARG A 262 -12.77 -7.18 6.75
C ARG A 262 -13.37 -5.85 7.21
N LEU A 263 -13.42 -5.59 8.52
CA LEU A 263 -13.81 -4.30 9.08
C LEU A 263 -12.73 -3.25 8.79
N VAL A 264 -13.03 -2.34 7.87
CA VAL A 264 -12.19 -1.17 7.58
C VAL A 264 -12.70 0.00 8.41
N ARG A 265 -11.83 0.54 9.26
CA ARG A 265 -12.12 1.76 10.04
C ARG A 265 -11.95 2.97 9.13
N PHE A 266 -13.02 3.73 8.92
CA PHE A 266 -12.94 5.07 8.32
C PHE A 266 -12.65 6.07 9.44
N GLY A 267 -11.38 6.45 9.58
CA GLY A 267 -10.99 7.69 10.25
C GLY A 267 -10.64 8.69 9.15
N GLY A 268 -11.64 9.38 8.61
CA GLY A 268 -11.48 10.32 7.50
C GLY A 268 -12.66 11.28 7.43
N ASP A 269 -12.46 12.39 6.72
CA ASP A 269 -13.48 13.40 6.42
C ASP A 269 -14.73 12.71 5.83
N GLU A 270 -15.92 13.10 6.30
CA GLU A 270 -17.18 12.61 5.76
C GLU A 270 -17.27 12.83 4.24
N ARG A 271 -16.65 13.89 3.73
CA ARG A 271 -16.54 14.16 2.29
C ARG A 271 -15.78 13.09 1.54
N ASP A 272 -14.68 12.58 2.10
CA ASP A 272 -13.90 11.49 1.50
C ASP A 272 -14.70 10.19 1.47
N PHE A 273 -15.46 9.91 2.53
CA PHE A 273 -16.35 8.75 2.54
C PHE A 273 -17.45 8.90 1.48
N GLN A 274 -18.15 10.04 1.43
CA GLN A 274 -19.26 10.27 0.50
C GLN A 274 -18.82 10.27 -0.97
N ARG A 275 -17.59 10.72 -1.28
CA ARG A 275 -17.01 10.63 -2.63
C ARG A 275 -16.85 9.20 -3.11
N ASN A 276 -16.55 8.28 -2.19
CA ASN A 276 -16.14 6.92 -2.54
C ASN A 276 -17.19 5.87 -2.22
N TYR A 277 -18.18 6.16 -1.38
CA TYR A 277 -19.17 5.18 -0.94
C TYR A 277 -20.58 5.72 -1.08
N ARG A 278 -21.42 4.91 -1.74
CA ARG A 278 -22.86 5.15 -1.81
C ARG A 278 -23.56 4.23 -0.83
N GLU A 279 -24.03 4.79 0.27
CA GLU A 279 -24.87 4.07 1.23
C GLU A 279 -26.21 3.72 0.57
N THR A 280 -26.64 2.47 0.70
CA THR A 280 -27.85 1.96 0.04
C THR A 280 -28.94 1.67 1.05
N ARG A 281 -28.73 0.71 1.96
CA ARG A 281 -29.73 0.28 2.93
C ARG A 281 -29.16 0.11 4.33
N THR A 282 -30.00 0.32 5.34
CA THR A 282 -29.64 0.02 6.73
C THR A 282 -29.81 -1.47 6.98
N ILE A 283 -28.76 -2.13 7.48
CA ILE A 283 -28.76 -3.56 7.85
C ILE A 283 -28.65 -3.79 9.35
N GLY A 284 -28.44 -2.73 10.14
CA GLY A 284 -28.44 -2.85 11.59
C GLY A 284 -28.66 -1.50 12.27
N ARG A 285 -29.33 -1.52 13.42
CA ARG A 285 -29.47 -0.38 14.33
C ARG A 285 -29.17 -0.86 15.73
N GLY A 286 -28.44 -0.07 16.50
CA GLY A 286 -28.18 -0.34 17.91
C GLY A 286 -28.01 0.96 18.70
N GLY A 287 -27.89 0.84 20.03
CA GLY A 287 -27.68 2.00 20.90
C GLY A 287 -26.47 2.86 20.51
N TYR A 288 -25.49 2.25 19.85
CA TYR A 288 -24.25 2.89 19.41
C TYR A 288 -24.32 3.58 18.04
N GLY A 289 -25.38 3.35 17.26
CA GLY A 289 -25.47 3.89 15.90
C GLY A 289 -26.16 2.97 14.90
N THR A 290 -25.89 3.19 13.62
CA THR A 290 -26.47 2.42 12.51
C THR A 290 -25.39 1.74 11.69
N VAL A 291 -25.70 0.58 11.14
CA VAL A 291 -24.86 -0.14 10.17
C VAL A 291 -25.61 -0.15 8.84
N LYS A 292 -24.97 0.32 7.78
CA LYS A 292 -25.51 0.39 6.44
C LYS A 292 -24.66 -0.42 5.48
N VAL A 293 -25.30 -0.98 4.45
CA VAL A 293 -24.58 -1.44 3.26
C VAL A 293 -24.20 -0.20 2.47
N ALA A 294 -22.95 -0.13 2.05
CA ALA A 294 -22.44 0.87 1.14
C ALA A 294 -21.77 0.17 -0.05
N THR A 295 -22.03 0.68 -1.24
CA THR A 295 -21.35 0.24 -2.45
C THR A 295 -20.18 1.17 -2.69
N HIS A 296 -19.01 0.58 -2.87
CA HIS A 296 -17.82 1.34 -3.22
C HIS A 296 -17.91 1.85 -4.67
N ALA A 297 -17.72 3.15 -4.89
CA ALA A 297 -17.99 3.82 -6.17
C ALA A 297 -17.07 3.36 -7.31
N VAL A 298 -15.82 2.98 -6.99
CA VAL A 298 -14.84 2.54 -8.01
C VAL A 298 -14.85 1.03 -8.19
N THR A 299 -14.85 0.27 -7.09
CA THR A 299 -14.70 -1.20 -7.15
C THR A 299 -16.03 -1.94 -7.17
N TRP A 300 -17.16 -1.24 -7.01
CA TRP A 300 -18.51 -1.80 -6.90
C TRP A 300 -18.72 -2.82 -5.78
N GLN A 301 -17.73 -2.97 -4.90
CA GLN A 301 -17.81 -3.91 -3.79
C GLN A 301 -18.77 -3.40 -2.72
N GLN A 302 -19.66 -4.27 -2.26
CA GLN A 302 -20.53 -4.00 -1.12
C GLN A 302 -19.75 -4.15 0.20
N ARG A 303 -19.93 -3.19 1.10
CA ARG A 303 -19.29 -3.11 2.41
C ARG A 303 -20.32 -2.76 3.48
N ALA A 304 -20.10 -3.22 4.71
CA ALA A 304 -20.85 -2.75 5.87
C ALA A 304 -20.14 -1.53 6.49
N VAL A 305 -20.87 -0.44 6.67
CA VAL A 305 -20.38 0.82 7.24
C VAL A 305 -21.15 1.13 8.50
N LYS A 306 -20.44 1.30 9.61
CA LYS A 306 -21.03 1.65 10.91
C LYS A 306 -20.92 3.16 11.14
N ARG A 307 -22.05 3.87 11.18
CA ARG A 307 -22.15 5.25 11.63
C ARG A 307 -22.44 5.29 13.11
N MET A 308 -21.50 5.79 13.91
CA MET A 308 -21.74 6.02 15.33
C MET A 308 -22.55 7.29 15.54
N ARG A 309 -23.37 7.33 16.60
CA ARG A 309 -24.08 8.57 16.95
C ARG A 309 -23.08 9.62 17.47
N PRO A 310 -23.20 10.91 17.11
CA PRO A 310 -22.27 11.95 17.56
C PRO A 310 -22.22 12.15 19.07
N ASP A 311 -23.35 11.92 19.75
CA ASP A 311 -23.47 12.01 21.20
C ASP A 311 -22.85 10.82 21.96
N HIS A 312 -22.51 9.75 21.23
CA HIS A 312 -21.93 8.56 21.84
C HIS A 312 -20.55 8.89 22.46
N PRO A 313 -20.25 8.49 23.70
CA PRO A 313 -18.99 8.82 24.36
C PRO A 313 -17.73 8.47 23.55
N THR A 314 -17.75 7.37 22.80
CA THR A 314 -16.65 6.98 21.91
C THR A 314 -16.57 7.86 20.65
N ALA A 315 -17.69 8.32 20.12
CA ALA A 315 -17.71 9.26 19.00
C ALA A 315 -17.15 10.63 19.43
N ARG A 316 -17.59 11.13 20.59
CA ARG A 316 -17.06 12.37 21.19
C ARG A 316 -15.57 12.29 21.49
N ALA A 317 -15.12 11.19 22.08
CA ALA A 317 -13.70 10.97 22.35
C ALA A 317 -12.88 10.97 21.05
N PHE A 318 -13.42 10.41 19.97
CA PHE A 318 -12.79 10.45 18.66
C PHE A 318 -12.75 11.86 18.07
N GLN A 319 -13.89 12.57 18.02
CA GLN A 319 -13.98 13.94 17.50
C GLN A 319 -12.97 14.87 18.21
N LYS A 320 -12.86 14.74 19.54
CA LYS A 320 -11.87 15.47 20.33
C LYS A 320 -10.42 15.09 19.99
N ALA A 321 -10.14 13.79 19.80
CA ALA A 321 -8.80 13.32 19.43
C ALA A 321 -8.40 13.67 17.99
N SER A 322 -9.37 13.81 17.08
CA SER A 322 -9.16 14.17 15.68
C SER A 322 -9.23 15.68 15.41
N GLY A 323 -9.43 16.52 16.43
CA GLY A 323 -9.58 17.97 16.26
C GLY A 323 -10.83 18.40 15.49
N GLN A 324 -11.89 17.58 15.52
CA GLN A 324 -13.18 17.81 14.86
C GLN A 324 -14.30 18.24 15.84
N ALA A 325 -13.97 18.43 17.11
CA ALA A 325 -14.88 18.88 18.16
C ALA A 325 -14.88 20.40 18.27
#